data_AF-A0A6A5FQE9-F1
#
_entry.id   AF-A0A6A5FQE9-F1
#
_cell.length_a   1.000
_cell.length_b   1.000
_cell.length_c   1.000
_cell.angle_alpha   90.00
_cell.angle_beta   90.00
_cell.angle_gamma   90.00
#
_symmetry.space_group_name_H-M   'P 1'
#
loop_
_entity.id
_entity.type
_entity.pdbx_description
1 polymer ?
#
loop_
_entity_poly.entity_id
_entity_poly.type
_entity_poly.pdbx_seq_one_letter_code
_entity_poly.pdbx_strand_id
1 'polypeptide(L)'
;MCFVLIMTVKILPILLTLWTGVCPQRPREIYVKEGEMVALYCPRPRGYDHGDAKLIWTSYTTQDMDLTNNVSSAEQRQMGILVHGRSLVILNASVNYRGNYSCTQGNASTWFRLTVLTPQSREYEKMTQYPITCYTQETCTLHCPDVNRPAPNIPNITSNGIIWHKEGESLPKNSYFSSVEESDHGVYTCTRSYLCYGQIYNMTFTMVLDVQPKEKPGKDAAITEPQNNHVFHVDLGSPKVIDCKAVMYSDFDEVFWLSGKSLVETDISLPVFYNFTRENNDGELKMTASLVFKKVSEEDLSKNYTCKLQSVSEHSSFVTINLAQKSSFSSLSLALGIVLVVVVIVVAVVLYMKLKMDIAVFLRRTLCCYPSTSDGKSYDAFLVCYKSNTDVGLHEDDRKEKRECFGREDLTC
;
A
#
# COMPACT_ATOMS: atom_id res chain seq x y z
N MET A 1 38.81 -67.56 2.48
CA MET A 1 39.95 -66.82 3.06
C MET A 1 40.49 -65.87 1.99
N CYS A 2 39.81 -64.75 1.77
CA CYS A 2 40.20 -63.73 0.79
C CYS A 2 39.45 -62.43 1.10
N PHE A 3 39.81 -61.75 2.19
CA PHE A 3 39.29 -60.42 2.53
C PHE A 3 40.24 -59.67 3.47
N VAL A 4 41.54 -59.69 3.18
CA VAL A 4 42.50 -58.82 3.86
C VAL A 4 43.60 -58.48 2.86
N LEU A 5 43.39 -57.49 1.98
CA LEU A 5 44.47 -56.67 1.41
C LEU A 5 43.98 -55.52 0.47
N ILE A 6 42.83 -54.87 0.74
CA ILE A 6 42.44 -53.66 -0.03
C ILE A 6 41.87 -52.58 0.89
N MET A 7 42.57 -52.25 1.98
CA MET A 7 42.14 -51.18 2.88
C MET A 7 43.26 -50.29 3.44
N THR A 8 44.43 -50.24 2.81
CA THR A 8 45.55 -49.42 3.32
C THR A 8 46.14 -48.41 2.34
N VAL A 9 45.52 -48.15 1.18
CA VAL A 9 46.07 -47.22 0.16
C VAL A 9 45.13 -46.05 -0.20
N LYS A 10 44.06 -45.82 0.57
CA LYS A 10 43.12 -44.70 0.31
C LYS A 10 42.81 -43.79 1.51
N ILE A 11 43.58 -43.88 2.59
CA ILE A 11 43.38 -43.00 3.77
C ILE A 11 44.46 -41.89 3.85
N LEU A 12 45.46 -41.88 2.96
CA LEU A 12 46.56 -40.92 3.05
C LEU A 12 46.36 -39.54 2.34
N PRO A 13 45.38 -39.28 1.45
CA PRO A 13 45.18 -37.90 0.96
C PRO A 13 44.10 -37.14 1.75
N ILE A 14 43.39 -37.78 2.70
CA ILE A 14 42.27 -37.16 3.42
C ILE A 14 42.71 -36.60 4.79
N LEU A 15 43.89 -36.96 5.29
CA LEU A 15 44.43 -36.47 6.57
C LEU A 15 45.30 -35.20 6.44
N LEU A 16 45.22 -34.48 5.31
CA LEU A 16 45.89 -33.18 5.12
C LEU A 16 44.92 -31.99 5.09
N THR A 17 43.62 -32.20 5.22
CA THR A 17 42.62 -31.11 5.22
C THR A 17 42.20 -30.63 6.62
N LEU A 18 42.89 -31.10 7.67
CA LEU A 18 42.58 -30.74 9.06
C LEU A 18 43.67 -29.91 9.75
N TRP A 19 44.62 -29.36 9.00
CA TRP A 19 45.59 -28.41 9.52
C TRP A 19 45.27 -27.00 9.02
N THR A 20 44.80 -26.18 9.95
CA THR A 20 44.60 -24.72 9.89
C THR A 20 43.77 -24.20 8.72
N GLY A 21 42.54 -23.78 9.05
CA GLY A 21 41.69 -22.99 8.17
C GLY A 21 42.34 -21.67 7.77
N VAL A 22 43.13 -21.70 6.70
CA VAL A 22 43.51 -20.52 5.93
C VAL A 22 42.63 -20.56 4.69
N CYS A 23 41.46 -19.90 4.76
CA CYS A 23 40.77 -19.54 3.52
C CYS A 23 41.78 -18.73 2.67
N PRO A 24 42.05 -19.11 1.41
CA PRO A 24 42.85 -18.26 0.53
C PRO A 24 42.08 -16.96 0.36
N GLN A 25 42.53 -15.90 1.04
CA GLN A 25 41.94 -14.58 0.88
C GLN A 25 42.20 -14.16 -0.56
N ARG A 26 41.13 -14.06 -1.36
CA ARG A 26 41.24 -13.46 -2.68
C ARG A 26 41.79 -12.04 -2.52
N PRO A 27 42.79 -11.64 -3.32
CA PRO A 27 43.32 -10.30 -3.24
C PRO A 27 42.23 -9.28 -3.56
N ARG A 28 42.28 -8.13 -2.89
CA ARG A 28 41.41 -6.99 -3.22
C ARG A 28 41.87 -6.38 -4.54
N GLU A 29 40.99 -6.40 -5.53
CA GLU A 29 41.22 -5.81 -6.84
C GLU A 29 41.13 -4.28 -6.76
N ILE A 30 42.17 -3.60 -7.21
CA ILE A 30 42.26 -2.14 -7.21
C ILE A 30 42.60 -1.69 -8.63
N TYR A 31 41.79 -0.77 -9.15
CA TYR A 31 41.95 -0.20 -10.46
C TYR A 31 42.26 1.30 -10.33
N VAL A 32 43.23 1.77 -11.10
CA VAL A 32 43.65 3.17 -11.14
C VAL A 32 43.99 3.56 -12.57
N LYS A 33 43.64 4.76 -13.01
CA LYS A 33 44.07 5.26 -14.34
C LYS A 33 45.56 5.59 -14.32
N GLU A 34 46.24 5.35 -15.42
CA GLU A 34 47.62 5.81 -15.59
C GLU A 34 47.70 7.34 -15.39
N GLY A 35 48.71 7.80 -14.66
CA GLY A 35 48.87 9.21 -14.29
C GLY A 35 48.27 9.60 -12.93
N GLU A 36 47.37 8.78 -12.36
CA GLU A 36 46.56 9.17 -11.20
C GLU A 36 47.07 8.64 -9.86
N MET A 37 46.66 9.32 -8.79
CA MET A 37 46.93 8.89 -7.43
C MET A 37 46.03 7.72 -7.02
N VAL A 38 46.56 6.81 -6.21
CA VAL A 38 45.78 5.76 -5.55
C VAL A 38 46.32 5.46 -4.16
N ALA A 39 45.43 5.21 -3.20
CA ALA A 39 45.80 4.77 -1.87
C ALA A 39 45.23 3.38 -1.54
N LEU A 40 46.10 2.51 -1.08
CA LEU A 40 45.79 1.20 -0.54
C LEU A 40 45.72 1.32 0.98
N TYR A 41 44.58 0.93 1.56
CA TYR A 41 44.38 0.95 3.00
C TYR A 41 44.38 -0.46 3.57
N CYS A 42 45.27 -0.72 4.53
CA CYS A 42 45.34 -1.99 5.22
C CYS A 42 44.23 -2.07 6.29
N PRO A 43 43.23 -2.96 6.13
CA PRO A 43 42.15 -3.09 7.11
C PRO A 43 42.69 -3.55 8.47
N ARG A 44 42.02 -3.16 9.55
CA ARG A 44 42.27 -3.73 10.88
C ARG A 44 41.50 -5.05 11.01
N PRO A 45 42.17 -6.18 11.31
CA PRO A 45 41.46 -7.42 11.61
C PRO A 45 40.57 -7.23 12.84
N ARG A 46 39.32 -7.70 12.80
CA ARG A 46 38.45 -7.68 13.98
C ARG A 46 38.87 -8.79 14.93
N GLY A 47 39.00 -8.49 16.22
CA GLY A 47 39.15 -9.49 17.28
C GLY A 47 40.58 -9.92 17.63
N TYR A 48 41.61 -9.28 17.07
CA TYR A 48 43.00 -9.48 17.48
C TYR A 48 43.58 -8.17 18.00
N ASP A 49 44.02 -8.19 19.25
CA ASP A 49 44.84 -7.12 19.82
C ASP A 49 46.26 -7.33 19.31
N HIS A 50 46.65 -6.62 18.26
CA HIS A 50 47.91 -6.87 17.55
C HIS A 50 49.16 -6.34 18.28
N GLY A 51 49.00 -5.84 19.51
CA GLY A 51 50.10 -5.26 20.29
C GLY A 51 50.91 -4.23 19.49
N ASP A 52 52.21 -4.15 19.78
CA ASP A 52 53.17 -3.25 19.13
C ASP A 52 53.70 -3.76 17.77
N ALA A 53 53.06 -4.77 17.16
CA ALA A 53 53.54 -5.35 15.91
C ALA A 53 53.54 -4.29 14.80
N LYS A 54 54.73 -4.00 14.24
CA LYS A 54 54.91 -3.04 13.15
C LYS A 54 54.18 -3.54 11.90
N LEU A 55 53.42 -2.66 11.25
CA LEU A 55 52.80 -2.94 9.95
C LEU A 55 53.86 -2.86 8.86
N ILE A 56 53.91 -3.87 7.98
CA ILE A 56 54.86 -3.97 6.88
C ILE A 56 54.08 -4.02 5.56
N TRP A 57 54.44 -3.15 4.63
CA TRP A 57 53.97 -3.17 3.24
C TRP A 57 55.01 -3.83 2.34
N THR A 58 54.59 -4.81 1.54
CA THR A 58 55.46 -5.52 0.59
C THR A 58 54.89 -5.40 -0.82
N SER A 59 55.74 -5.11 -1.80
CA SER A 59 55.40 -5.18 -3.23
C SER A 59 56.00 -6.42 -3.88
N TYR A 60 55.23 -7.08 -4.74
CA TYR A 60 55.61 -8.30 -5.47
C TYR A 60 55.54 -8.07 -6.99
N THR A 61 55.98 -6.91 -7.48
CA THR A 61 55.87 -6.52 -8.90
C THR A 61 56.92 -7.22 -9.75
N THR A 62 58.20 -7.05 -9.43
CA THR A 62 59.33 -7.70 -10.12
C THR A 62 60.23 -8.48 -9.16
N GLN A 63 60.44 -7.94 -7.96
CA GLN A 63 61.10 -8.57 -6.83
C GLN A 63 60.36 -8.19 -5.54
N ASP A 64 60.39 -9.08 -4.56
CA ASP A 64 59.79 -8.86 -3.25
C ASP A 64 60.54 -7.73 -2.55
N MET A 65 59.87 -6.59 -2.35
CA MET A 65 60.46 -5.41 -1.72
C MET A 65 59.62 -4.97 -0.52
N ASP A 66 60.25 -4.95 0.67
CA ASP A 66 59.68 -4.36 1.88
C ASP A 66 59.74 -2.84 1.78
N LEU A 67 58.60 -2.22 1.45
CA LEU A 67 58.46 -0.78 1.26
C LEU A 67 58.55 -0.01 2.59
N THR A 68 58.46 -0.68 3.72
CA THR A 68 58.43 -0.06 5.06
C THR A 68 59.80 -0.03 5.73
N ASN A 69 60.59 -1.08 5.56
CA ASN A 69 61.89 -1.22 6.25
C ASN A 69 63.08 -1.06 5.30
N ASN A 70 63.01 -1.58 4.07
CA ASN A 70 64.16 -1.60 3.16
C ASN A 70 64.30 -0.33 2.32
N VAL A 71 63.27 0.53 2.32
CA VAL A 71 63.22 1.74 1.49
C VAL A 71 63.14 2.96 2.40
N SER A 72 64.14 3.85 2.30
CA SER A 72 64.14 5.12 3.02
C SER A 72 63.04 6.06 2.53
N SER A 73 62.66 7.05 3.35
CA SER A 73 61.65 8.05 2.93
C SER A 73 62.08 8.88 1.71
N ALA A 74 63.38 9.03 1.45
CA ALA A 74 63.89 9.71 0.27
C ALA A 74 63.72 8.85 -1.00
N GLU A 75 64.04 7.57 -0.93
CA GLU A 75 63.82 6.61 -2.03
C GLU A 75 62.34 6.43 -2.32
N GLN A 76 61.48 6.37 -1.30
CA GLN A 76 60.03 6.34 -1.48
C GLN A 76 59.53 7.54 -2.30
N ARG A 77 60.01 8.75 -1.99
CA ARG A 77 59.67 9.97 -2.76
C ARG A 77 60.16 9.91 -4.19
N GLN A 78 61.38 9.42 -4.43
CA GLN A 78 61.91 9.25 -5.79
C GLN A 78 61.09 8.24 -6.59
N MET A 79 60.57 7.21 -5.92
CA MET A 79 59.61 6.25 -6.48
C MET A 79 58.16 6.75 -6.47
N GLY A 80 57.87 8.00 -6.11
CA GLY A 80 56.48 8.50 -6.08
C GLY A 80 55.53 7.68 -5.18
N ILE A 81 56.06 7.03 -4.15
CA ILE A 81 55.33 6.23 -3.15
C ILE A 81 55.40 6.91 -1.80
N LEU A 82 54.37 6.74 -0.98
CA LEU A 82 54.35 7.15 0.40
C LEU A 82 53.71 6.08 1.29
N VAL A 83 54.47 5.56 2.25
CA VAL A 83 53.95 4.67 3.29
C VAL A 83 53.78 5.46 4.58
N HIS A 84 52.55 5.56 5.06
CA HIS A 84 52.26 6.22 6.34
C HIS A 84 51.10 5.55 7.07
N GLY A 85 51.30 5.26 8.37
CA GLY A 85 50.31 4.58 9.18
C GLY A 85 49.89 3.24 8.57
N ARG A 86 48.62 3.12 8.17
CA ARG A 86 48.06 1.93 7.51
C ARG A 86 47.84 2.10 6.00
N SER A 87 48.39 3.15 5.43
CA SER A 87 48.17 3.54 4.04
C SER A 87 49.47 3.45 3.24
N LEU A 88 49.37 2.83 2.07
CA LEU A 88 50.35 2.90 1.00
C LEU A 88 49.74 3.76 -0.11
N VAL A 89 50.34 4.91 -0.39
CA VAL A 89 49.88 5.85 -1.42
C VAL A 89 50.87 5.83 -2.58
N ILE A 90 50.35 5.67 -3.79
CA ILE A 90 51.09 5.82 -5.04
C ILE A 90 50.64 7.14 -5.64
N LEU A 91 51.55 8.09 -5.79
CA LEU A 91 51.23 9.47 -6.17
C LEU A 91 50.85 9.58 -7.65
N ASN A 92 51.55 8.85 -8.51
CA ASN A 92 51.34 8.83 -9.95
C ASN A 92 51.46 7.38 -10.45
N ALA A 93 50.33 6.75 -10.71
CA ALA A 93 50.27 5.36 -11.16
C ALA A 93 50.82 5.22 -12.58
N SER A 94 51.69 4.24 -12.78
CA SER A 94 52.28 3.88 -14.05
C SER A 94 52.27 2.37 -14.18
N VAL A 95 52.41 1.84 -15.39
CA VAL A 95 52.40 0.39 -15.65
C VAL A 95 53.43 -0.36 -14.78
N ASN A 96 54.51 0.30 -14.34
CA ASN A 96 55.53 -0.27 -13.46
C ASN A 96 55.03 -0.59 -12.04
N TYR A 97 53.97 0.08 -11.56
CA TYR A 97 53.35 -0.23 -10.27
C TYR A 97 52.30 -1.35 -10.37
N ARG A 98 52.04 -1.88 -11.56
CA ARG A 98 51.11 -3.00 -11.72
C ARG A 98 51.66 -4.24 -11.02
N GLY A 99 50.86 -4.88 -10.18
CA GLY A 99 51.24 -6.13 -9.52
C GLY A 99 50.51 -6.37 -8.21
N ASN A 100 51.04 -7.31 -7.42
CA ASN A 100 50.48 -7.67 -6.13
C ASN A 100 51.19 -6.91 -5.01
N TYR A 101 50.41 -6.51 -4.01
CA TYR A 101 50.87 -5.86 -2.80
C TYR A 101 50.29 -6.59 -1.59
N SER A 102 51.03 -6.63 -0.49
CA SER A 102 50.51 -7.12 0.78
C SER A 102 50.79 -6.13 1.89
N CYS A 103 49.90 -6.12 2.88
CA CYS A 103 50.18 -5.52 4.18
C CYS A 103 50.12 -6.61 5.25
N THR A 104 51.16 -6.69 6.07
CA THR A 104 51.31 -7.71 7.11
C THR A 104 51.49 -7.05 8.48
N GLN A 105 50.74 -7.52 9.47
CA GLN A 105 50.89 -7.10 10.86
C GLN A 105 50.71 -8.31 11.78
N GLY A 106 51.80 -8.73 12.43
CA GLY A 106 51.83 -10.00 13.16
C GLY A 106 51.45 -11.16 12.25
N ASN A 107 50.42 -11.91 12.62
CA ASN A 107 49.92 -13.06 11.85
C ASN A 107 48.86 -12.70 10.78
N ALA A 108 48.45 -11.44 10.70
CA ALA A 108 47.43 -11.01 9.74
C ALA A 108 48.08 -10.44 8.47
N SER A 109 47.67 -10.97 7.30
CA SER A 109 48.08 -10.47 5.99
C SER A 109 46.86 -10.12 5.15
N THR A 110 46.83 -8.95 4.51
CA THR A 110 45.85 -8.62 3.46
C THR A 110 46.55 -8.43 2.13
N TRP A 111 45.98 -9.00 1.07
CA TRP A 111 46.53 -8.94 -0.29
C TRP A 111 45.70 -8.00 -1.17
N PHE A 112 46.40 -7.30 -2.06
CA PHE A 112 45.85 -6.38 -3.05
C PHE A 112 46.44 -6.71 -4.41
N ARG A 113 45.64 -6.58 -5.47
CA ARG A 113 46.09 -6.64 -6.86
C ARG A 113 45.82 -5.29 -7.51
N LEU A 114 46.90 -4.56 -7.82
CA LEU A 114 46.83 -3.26 -8.45
C LEU A 114 46.92 -3.40 -9.97
N THR A 115 45.88 -2.92 -10.65
CA THR A 115 45.80 -2.86 -12.11
C THR A 115 45.77 -1.40 -12.55
N VAL A 116 46.76 -1.01 -13.34
CA VAL A 116 46.81 0.32 -13.94
C VAL A 116 46.10 0.28 -15.30
N LEU A 117 45.05 1.09 -15.42
CA LEU A 117 44.18 1.21 -16.57
C LEU A 117 44.74 2.26 -17.53
N THR A 118 45.04 1.83 -18.75
CA THR A 118 45.37 2.70 -19.88
C THR A 118 44.14 2.87 -20.78
N PRO A 119 44.06 3.90 -21.64
CA PRO A 119 42.94 4.07 -22.57
C PRO A 119 42.68 2.86 -23.50
N GLN A 120 43.69 2.01 -23.71
CA GLN A 120 43.58 0.80 -24.52
C GLN A 120 43.11 -0.44 -23.72
N SER A 121 42.93 -0.31 -22.40
CA SER A 121 42.55 -1.41 -21.53
C SER A 121 41.10 -1.81 -21.76
N ARG A 122 40.82 -3.11 -21.95
CA ARG A 122 39.46 -3.62 -22.18
C ARG A 122 38.48 -3.32 -21.05
N GLU A 123 39.00 -3.23 -19.82
CA GLU A 123 38.22 -3.01 -18.61
C GLU A 123 38.04 -1.51 -18.27
N TYR A 124 38.60 -0.62 -19.10
CA TYR A 124 38.67 0.82 -18.81
C TYR A 124 37.29 1.42 -18.57
N GLU A 125 36.38 1.32 -19.53
CA GLU A 125 35.02 1.90 -19.42
C GLU A 125 34.27 1.32 -18.22
N LYS A 126 34.26 -0.01 -18.10
CA LYS A 126 33.54 -0.73 -17.04
C LYS A 126 33.99 -0.34 -15.63
N MET A 127 35.29 -0.13 -15.42
CA MET A 127 35.84 0.17 -14.09
C MET A 127 35.93 1.67 -13.79
N THR A 128 35.70 2.54 -14.78
CA THR A 128 35.82 4.00 -14.62
C THR A 128 34.49 4.75 -14.64
N GLN A 129 33.41 4.11 -15.13
CA GLN A 129 32.07 4.70 -15.20
C GLN A 129 31.18 4.27 -14.02
N TYR A 130 30.51 5.26 -13.42
CA TYR A 130 29.56 5.09 -12.32
C TYR A 130 28.18 5.60 -12.77
N PRO A 131 27.18 4.72 -12.91
CA PRO A 131 25.83 5.15 -13.27
C PRO A 131 25.16 5.88 -12.08
N ILE A 132 24.49 6.99 -12.37
CA ILE A 132 23.68 7.74 -11.42
C ILE A 132 22.34 8.03 -12.08
N THR A 133 21.24 7.78 -11.38
CA THR A 133 19.89 8.10 -11.85
C THR A 133 19.30 9.21 -10.99
N CYS A 134 18.77 10.25 -11.64
CA CYS A 134 18.00 11.31 -10.99
C CYS A 134 16.69 11.54 -11.72
N TYR A 135 15.72 12.15 -11.04
CA TYR A 135 14.38 12.37 -11.59
C TYR A 135 14.14 13.84 -11.90
N THR A 136 13.43 14.12 -12.98
CA THR A 136 13.10 15.50 -13.39
C THR A 136 12.34 16.25 -12.28
N GLN A 137 12.61 17.54 -12.13
CA GLN A 137 11.97 18.41 -11.12
C GLN A 137 12.28 18.05 -9.66
N GLU A 138 13.20 17.12 -9.40
CA GLU A 138 13.70 16.81 -8.05
C GLU A 138 15.08 17.40 -7.81
N THR A 139 15.43 17.55 -6.53
CA THR A 139 16.80 17.86 -6.13
C THR A 139 17.68 16.64 -6.33
N CYS A 140 18.85 16.80 -6.93
CA CYS A 140 19.82 15.73 -7.16
C CYS A 140 21.22 16.21 -6.79
N THR A 141 22.01 15.34 -6.15
CA THR A 141 23.41 15.64 -5.84
C THR A 141 24.30 14.55 -6.40
N LEU A 142 25.25 14.93 -7.24
CA LEU A 142 26.29 14.02 -7.72
C LEU A 142 27.33 13.81 -6.63
N HIS A 143 27.53 12.55 -6.25
CA HIS A 143 28.53 12.17 -5.25
C HIS A 143 29.77 11.61 -5.93
N CYS A 144 30.93 12.19 -5.62
CA CYS A 144 32.22 11.73 -6.11
C CYS A 144 32.65 10.50 -5.30
N PRO A 145 32.94 9.34 -5.93
CA PRO A 145 33.27 8.10 -5.24
C PRO A 145 34.35 8.25 -4.17
N ASP A 146 34.09 7.67 -3.00
CA ASP A 146 34.97 7.70 -1.83
C ASP A 146 35.81 6.41 -1.72
N VAL A 147 36.40 5.99 -2.85
CA VAL A 147 37.21 4.77 -2.95
C VAL A 147 38.69 5.09 -3.08
N ASN A 148 39.53 4.24 -2.47
CA ASN A 148 41.00 4.28 -2.58
C ASN A 148 41.65 5.65 -2.32
N ARG A 149 41.02 6.47 -1.46
CA ARG A 149 41.50 7.79 -1.03
C ARG A 149 42.58 7.64 0.06
N PRO A 150 43.60 8.52 0.09
CA PRO A 150 44.52 8.62 1.22
C PRO A 150 43.79 8.79 2.55
N ALA A 151 44.27 8.13 3.61
CA ALA A 151 43.70 8.29 4.95
C ALA A 151 43.80 9.76 5.41
N PRO A 152 42.86 10.23 6.26
CA PRO A 152 42.97 11.56 6.83
C PRO A 152 44.25 11.68 7.67
N ASN A 153 44.86 12.87 7.67
CA ASN A 153 46.05 13.23 8.46
C ASN A 153 47.37 12.55 8.06
N ILE A 154 47.50 12.07 6.82
CA ILE A 154 48.82 11.69 6.30
C ILE A 154 49.68 12.95 6.15
N PRO A 155 50.88 13.03 6.77
CA PRO A 155 51.75 14.19 6.66
C PRO A 155 52.09 14.51 5.21
N ASN A 156 52.10 15.80 4.87
CA ASN A 156 52.39 16.32 3.53
C ASN A 156 51.37 15.95 2.45
N ILE A 157 50.21 15.37 2.79
CA ILE A 157 49.09 15.18 1.87
C ILE A 157 47.92 16.04 2.37
N THR A 158 47.55 17.05 1.60
CA THR A 158 46.41 17.92 1.90
C THR A 158 45.38 17.81 0.80
N SER A 159 44.10 17.61 1.14
CA SER A 159 43.02 17.64 0.16
C SER A 159 42.87 19.06 -0.40
N ASN A 160 42.82 19.18 -1.72
CA ASN A 160 42.67 20.44 -2.44
C ASN A 160 41.25 20.56 -3.07
N GLY A 161 40.29 19.78 -2.57
CA GLY A 161 38.90 19.82 -3.00
C GLY A 161 38.57 18.93 -4.21
N ILE A 162 37.33 19.07 -4.67
CA ILE A 162 36.74 18.31 -5.77
C ILE A 162 36.18 19.29 -6.79
N ILE A 163 36.55 19.12 -8.05
CA ILE A 163 36.06 19.92 -9.18
C ILE A 163 35.27 19.01 -10.10
N TRP A 164 34.10 19.47 -10.56
CA TRP A 164 33.23 18.74 -11.47
C TRP A 164 33.23 19.38 -12.85
N HIS A 165 33.26 18.56 -13.90
CA HIS A 165 33.12 19.00 -15.29
C HIS A 165 32.09 18.13 -16.00
N LYS A 166 31.25 18.74 -16.85
CA LYS A 166 30.39 18.01 -17.79
C LYS A 166 31.12 17.89 -19.12
N GLU A 167 31.06 16.71 -19.73
CA GLU A 167 31.65 16.51 -21.06
C GLU A 167 31.04 17.48 -22.09
N GLY A 168 31.90 18.15 -22.86
CA GLY A 168 31.49 19.20 -23.82
C GLY A 168 31.39 20.61 -23.23
N GLU A 169 31.46 20.78 -21.91
CA GLU A 169 31.50 22.10 -21.25
C GLU A 169 32.92 22.45 -20.79
N SER A 170 33.33 23.71 -20.94
CA SER A 170 34.66 24.20 -20.55
C SER A 170 34.73 24.71 -19.10
N LEU A 171 33.59 25.02 -18.49
CA LEU A 171 33.52 25.55 -17.14
C LEU A 171 33.20 24.44 -16.12
N PRO A 172 33.70 24.56 -14.88
CA PRO A 172 33.30 23.67 -13.81
C PRO A 172 31.79 23.74 -13.55
N LYS A 173 31.17 22.59 -13.28
CA LYS A 173 29.75 22.49 -12.93
C LYS A 173 29.56 22.32 -11.43
N ASN A 174 28.39 22.73 -10.93
CA ASN A 174 27.99 22.36 -9.59
C ASN A 174 27.59 20.88 -9.54
N SER A 175 27.85 20.20 -8.43
CA SER A 175 27.39 18.83 -8.21
C SER A 175 25.97 18.77 -7.68
N TYR A 176 25.44 19.88 -7.15
CA TYR A 176 24.08 19.99 -6.64
C TYR A 176 23.15 20.64 -7.66
N PHE A 177 22.04 19.97 -7.93
CA PHE A 177 20.94 20.43 -8.76
C PHE A 177 19.74 20.66 -7.87
N SER A 178 19.21 21.88 -7.84
CA SER A 178 17.98 22.20 -7.10
C SER A 178 16.72 21.63 -7.77
N SER A 179 16.79 21.43 -9.07
CA SER A 179 15.76 20.81 -9.91
C SER A 179 16.46 20.28 -11.15
N VAL A 180 16.41 18.97 -11.38
CA VAL A 180 17.04 18.35 -12.56
C VAL A 180 16.17 18.51 -13.79
N GLU A 181 16.80 18.82 -14.92
CA GLU A 181 16.19 18.86 -16.24
C GLU A 181 16.70 17.73 -17.13
N GLU A 182 15.95 17.38 -18.18
CA GLU A 182 16.39 16.38 -19.18
C GLU A 182 17.72 16.78 -19.84
N SER A 183 17.97 18.08 -20.00
CA SER A 183 19.22 18.63 -20.53
C SER A 183 20.44 18.38 -19.63
N ASP A 184 20.22 18.09 -18.34
CA ASP A 184 21.28 17.75 -17.40
C ASP A 184 21.84 16.35 -17.66
N HIS A 185 21.12 15.47 -18.39
CA HIS A 185 21.64 14.16 -18.79
C HIS A 185 23.03 14.28 -19.45
N GLY A 186 23.92 13.33 -19.13
CA GLY A 186 25.23 13.24 -19.77
C GLY A 186 26.33 12.70 -18.88
N VAL A 187 27.57 12.85 -19.36
CA VAL A 187 28.77 12.35 -18.68
C VAL A 187 29.41 13.48 -17.87
N TYR A 188 29.59 13.22 -16.58
CA TYR A 188 30.24 14.11 -15.63
C TYR A 188 31.55 13.49 -15.16
N THR A 189 32.57 14.30 -14.94
CA THR A 189 33.84 13.86 -14.34
C THR A 189 34.09 14.65 -13.07
N CYS A 190 34.22 13.97 -11.93
CA CYS A 190 34.75 14.58 -10.72
C CYS A 190 36.26 14.36 -10.65
N THR A 191 37.00 15.44 -10.44
CA THR A 191 38.45 15.43 -10.20
C THR A 191 38.70 15.80 -8.75
N ARG A 192 39.14 14.83 -7.97
CA ARG A 192 39.60 15.06 -6.60
C ARG A 192 41.11 15.29 -6.63
N SER A 193 41.55 16.42 -6.08
CA SER A 193 42.96 16.80 -6.10
C SER A 193 43.58 16.80 -4.70
N TYR A 194 44.85 16.43 -4.63
CA TYR A 194 45.65 16.46 -3.40
C TYR A 194 46.97 17.18 -3.66
N LEU A 195 47.31 18.08 -2.74
CA LEU A 195 48.62 18.73 -2.72
C LEU A 195 49.58 17.83 -1.93
N CYS A 196 50.58 17.28 -2.62
CA CYS A 196 51.63 16.46 -2.02
C CYS A 196 53.00 17.02 -2.38
N TYR A 197 53.81 17.37 -1.38
CA TYR A 197 55.15 17.96 -1.58
C TYR A 197 55.19 19.16 -2.54
N GLY A 198 54.14 19.98 -2.55
CA GLY A 198 54.02 21.14 -3.45
C GLY A 198 53.57 20.82 -4.87
N GLN A 199 53.31 19.55 -5.20
CA GLN A 199 52.76 19.12 -6.49
C GLN A 199 51.31 18.65 -6.32
N ILE A 200 50.50 18.86 -7.36
CA ILE A 200 49.09 18.44 -7.36
C ILE A 200 48.99 17.08 -8.04
N TYR A 201 48.34 16.14 -7.36
CA TYR A 201 48.00 14.83 -7.89
C TYR A 201 46.49 14.64 -7.87
N ASN A 202 45.97 14.00 -8.93
CA ASN A 202 44.55 13.91 -9.18
C ASN A 202 44.06 12.47 -9.13
N MET A 203 42.80 12.32 -8.74
CA MET A 203 41.99 11.12 -8.90
C MET A 203 40.74 11.53 -9.68
N THR A 204 40.43 10.85 -10.80
CA THR A 204 39.23 11.17 -11.58
C THR A 204 38.25 10.02 -11.62
N PHE A 205 36.98 10.35 -11.48
CA PHE A 205 35.89 9.39 -11.59
C PHE A 205 34.86 9.92 -12.58
N THR A 206 34.35 9.04 -13.42
CA THR A 206 33.40 9.38 -14.47
C THR A 206 32.02 8.89 -14.06
N MET A 207 31.03 9.76 -14.11
CA MET A 207 29.64 9.50 -13.79
C MET A 207 28.82 9.62 -15.05
N VAL A 208 27.92 8.66 -15.26
CA VAL A 208 26.92 8.74 -16.32
C VAL A 208 25.60 9.10 -15.62
N LEU A 209 25.20 10.37 -15.75
CA LEU A 209 23.95 10.87 -15.19
C LEU A 209 22.82 10.59 -16.17
N ASP A 210 21.97 9.66 -15.76
CA ASP A 210 20.70 9.36 -16.39
C ASP A 210 19.57 10.16 -15.71
N VAL A 211 18.81 10.91 -16.50
CA VAL A 211 17.70 11.73 -16.00
C VAL A 211 16.40 11.10 -16.46
N GLN A 212 15.67 10.54 -15.51
CA GLN A 212 14.39 9.91 -15.74
C GLN A 212 13.26 10.89 -15.44
N PRO A 213 12.12 10.82 -16.15
CA PRO A 213 10.96 11.61 -15.78
C PRO A 213 10.52 11.21 -14.37
N LYS A 214 10.24 12.20 -13.52
CA LYS A 214 9.60 11.92 -12.23
C LYS A 214 8.27 11.23 -12.49
N GLU A 215 8.14 10.01 -12.00
CA GLU A 215 6.84 9.36 -11.88
C GLU A 215 5.98 10.29 -11.03
N LYS A 216 4.89 10.81 -11.63
CA LYS A 216 3.88 11.53 -10.85
C LYS A 216 3.54 10.63 -9.67
N PRO A 217 3.40 11.15 -8.43
CA PRO A 217 2.91 10.32 -7.33
C PRO A 217 1.67 9.61 -7.86
N GLY A 218 1.78 8.28 -7.97
CA GLY A 218 0.71 7.47 -8.52
C GLY A 218 -0.53 7.88 -7.77
N LYS A 219 -1.55 8.36 -8.48
CA LYS A 219 -2.87 8.36 -7.87
C LYS A 219 -3.10 6.89 -7.46
N ASP A 220 -3.45 6.64 -6.20
CA ASP A 220 -3.58 5.25 -5.74
C ASP A 220 -4.77 4.59 -6.42
N ALA A 221 -4.56 3.38 -6.94
CA ALA A 221 -5.67 2.58 -7.46
C ALA A 221 -6.64 2.27 -6.31
N ALA A 222 -7.92 2.58 -6.48
CA ALA A 222 -8.89 2.48 -5.40
C ALA A 222 -10.26 2.01 -5.90
N ILE A 223 -10.94 1.22 -5.07
CA ILE A 223 -12.36 0.89 -5.26
C ILE A 223 -13.18 2.11 -4.82
N THR A 224 -13.95 2.67 -5.75
CA THR A 224 -14.80 3.84 -5.52
C THR A 224 -16.19 3.43 -5.04
N GLU A 225 -16.74 2.34 -5.58
CA GLU A 225 -18.05 1.79 -5.24
C GLU A 225 -18.02 0.26 -5.31
N PRO A 226 -18.74 -0.48 -4.44
CA PRO A 226 -19.52 -0.01 -3.31
C PRO A 226 -18.65 0.31 -2.08
N GLN A 227 -19.25 0.80 -0.99
CA GLN A 227 -18.55 0.98 0.29
C GLN A 227 -18.34 -0.36 1.02
N ASN A 228 -17.28 -0.44 1.82
CA ASN A 228 -17.02 -1.64 2.62
C ASN A 228 -18.16 -1.93 3.61
N ASN A 229 -18.56 -3.20 3.68
CA ASN A 229 -19.70 -3.72 4.45
C ASN A 229 -21.07 -3.18 4.01
N HIS A 230 -21.23 -2.71 2.77
CA HIS A 230 -22.54 -2.33 2.24
C HIS A 230 -23.50 -3.54 2.18
N VAL A 231 -24.76 -3.32 2.58
CA VAL A 231 -25.80 -4.35 2.58
C VAL A 231 -26.81 -4.06 1.47
N PHE A 232 -26.90 -4.96 0.48
CA PHE A 232 -27.87 -4.84 -0.60
C PHE A 232 -29.16 -5.60 -0.26
N HIS A 233 -30.29 -4.88 -0.25
CA HIS A 233 -31.59 -5.51 -0.13
C HIS A 233 -32.03 -6.13 -1.45
N VAL A 234 -32.37 -7.41 -1.42
CA VAL A 234 -32.71 -8.23 -2.60
C VAL A 234 -34.00 -9.03 -2.39
N ASP A 235 -34.70 -9.29 -3.49
CA ASP A 235 -35.89 -10.15 -3.52
C ASP A 235 -35.48 -11.56 -3.96
N LEU A 236 -35.84 -12.58 -3.17
CA LEU A 236 -35.54 -13.97 -3.50
C LEU A 236 -36.15 -14.34 -4.85
N GLY A 237 -35.41 -15.08 -5.65
CA GLY A 237 -35.87 -15.52 -6.96
C GLY A 237 -35.81 -14.45 -8.07
N SER A 238 -35.36 -13.24 -7.77
CA SER A 238 -35.17 -12.17 -8.77
C SER A 238 -33.70 -12.06 -9.21
N PRO A 239 -33.43 -11.56 -10.44
CA PRO A 239 -32.08 -11.24 -10.85
C PRO A 239 -31.55 -10.00 -10.11
N LYS A 240 -30.24 -9.97 -9.84
CA LYS A 240 -29.57 -8.82 -9.22
C LYS A 240 -28.20 -8.59 -9.85
N VAL A 241 -27.85 -7.33 -10.08
CA VAL A 241 -26.51 -6.92 -10.52
C VAL A 241 -25.94 -5.95 -9.49
N ILE A 242 -24.68 -6.14 -9.12
CA ILE A 242 -23.94 -5.26 -8.20
C ILE A 242 -22.62 -4.88 -8.86
N ASP A 243 -22.43 -3.59 -9.09
CA ASP A 243 -21.23 -3.05 -9.72
C ASP A 243 -20.15 -2.76 -8.68
N CYS A 244 -18.94 -3.25 -8.93
CA CYS A 244 -17.72 -2.79 -8.26
C CYS A 244 -16.93 -1.90 -9.23
N LYS A 245 -16.85 -0.60 -8.93
CA LYS A 245 -16.14 0.39 -9.74
C LYS A 245 -14.83 0.73 -9.07
N ALA A 246 -13.74 0.66 -9.83
CA ALA A 246 -12.42 1.05 -9.38
C ALA A 246 -11.75 1.98 -10.39
N VAL A 247 -10.90 2.86 -9.87
CA VAL A 247 -9.97 3.66 -10.65
C VAL A 247 -8.60 2.99 -10.58
N MET A 248 -7.95 2.85 -11.73
CA MET A 248 -6.69 2.16 -11.93
C MET A 248 -5.74 3.02 -12.76
N TYR A 249 -4.44 2.74 -12.62
CA TYR A 249 -3.36 3.52 -13.24
C TYR A 249 -2.34 2.64 -13.97
N SER A 250 -2.48 1.32 -13.86
CA SER A 250 -1.72 0.34 -14.64
C SER A 250 -2.66 -0.56 -15.42
N ASP A 251 -2.27 -0.94 -16.64
CA ASP A 251 -2.99 -1.94 -17.43
C ASP A 251 -2.95 -3.34 -16.81
N PHE A 252 -2.00 -3.57 -15.89
CA PHE A 252 -1.82 -4.79 -15.10
C PHE A 252 -2.63 -4.79 -13.79
N ASP A 253 -3.33 -3.69 -13.46
CA ASP A 253 -4.25 -3.68 -12.32
C ASP A 253 -5.50 -4.50 -12.67
N GLU A 254 -5.99 -5.30 -11.72
CA GLU A 254 -7.14 -6.18 -11.91
C GLU A 254 -8.19 -6.01 -10.82
N VAL A 255 -9.46 -6.03 -11.22
CA VAL A 255 -10.62 -6.04 -10.32
C VAL A 255 -11.41 -7.33 -10.51
N PHE A 256 -11.63 -8.06 -9.43
CA PHE A 256 -12.36 -9.34 -9.48
C PHE A 256 -13.21 -9.56 -8.22
N TRP A 257 -14.12 -10.53 -8.33
CA TRP A 257 -15.04 -10.91 -7.26
C TRP A 257 -14.66 -12.25 -6.62
N LEU A 258 -14.75 -12.30 -5.29
CA LEU A 258 -14.62 -13.49 -4.47
C LEU A 258 -15.96 -13.78 -3.78
N SER A 259 -16.35 -15.06 -3.72
CA SER A 259 -17.41 -15.57 -2.85
C SER A 259 -16.75 -16.30 -1.68
N GLY A 260 -16.75 -15.68 -0.50
CA GLY A 260 -15.88 -16.10 0.61
C GLY A 260 -14.40 -16.04 0.25
N LYS A 261 -13.80 -17.20 -0.01
CA LYS A 261 -12.38 -17.33 -0.43
C LYS A 261 -12.21 -17.81 -1.87
N SER A 262 -13.31 -18.14 -2.55
CA SER A 262 -13.28 -18.70 -3.90
C SER A 262 -13.50 -17.60 -4.93
N LEU A 263 -12.76 -17.66 -6.04
CA LEU A 263 -12.97 -16.76 -7.17
C LEU A 263 -14.35 -17.01 -7.79
N VAL A 264 -15.11 -15.94 -8.02
CA VAL A 264 -16.34 -16.01 -8.83
C VAL A 264 -15.92 -16.11 -10.28
N GLU A 265 -16.47 -17.02 -11.05
CA GLU A 265 -16.09 -17.22 -12.46
C GLU A 265 -16.80 -16.20 -13.38
N THR A 266 -16.26 -16.02 -14.59
CA THR A 266 -16.84 -15.15 -15.63
C THR A 266 -17.78 -15.89 -16.59
N ASP A 267 -18.02 -17.19 -16.36
CA ASP A 267 -18.90 -17.99 -17.21
C ASP A 267 -20.37 -17.59 -17.01
N ILE A 268 -20.93 -16.98 -18.05
CA ILE A 268 -22.33 -16.54 -18.12
C ILE A 268 -23.31 -17.71 -17.97
N SER A 269 -22.88 -18.97 -18.14
CA SER A 269 -23.70 -20.15 -17.92
C SER A 269 -24.08 -20.36 -16.44
N LEU A 270 -23.23 -19.91 -15.52
CA LEU A 270 -23.39 -20.11 -14.07
C LEU A 270 -24.55 -19.30 -13.47
N PRO A 271 -25.08 -19.72 -12.30
CA PRO A 271 -26.14 -18.99 -11.60
C PRO A 271 -25.64 -17.63 -11.04
N VAL A 272 -24.38 -17.58 -10.63
CA VAL A 272 -23.66 -16.40 -10.15
C VAL A 272 -22.34 -16.32 -10.89
N PHE A 273 -22.09 -15.21 -11.56
CA PHE A 273 -20.87 -14.94 -12.31
C PHE A 273 -20.55 -13.45 -12.23
N TYR A 274 -19.37 -13.03 -12.68
CA TYR A 274 -19.09 -11.61 -12.86
C TYR A 274 -18.67 -11.29 -14.29
N ASN A 275 -19.00 -10.08 -14.73
CA ASN A 275 -18.47 -9.52 -15.97
C ASN A 275 -17.58 -8.32 -15.62
N PHE A 276 -16.83 -7.83 -16.61
CA PHE A 276 -16.04 -6.62 -16.44
C PHE A 276 -16.12 -5.73 -17.67
N THR A 277 -15.99 -4.43 -17.45
CA THR A 277 -15.91 -3.41 -18.49
C THR A 277 -14.79 -2.44 -18.13
N ARG A 278 -14.02 -2.02 -19.14
CA ARG A 278 -12.88 -1.12 -19.00
C ARG A 278 -13.12 0.12 -19.87
N GLU A 279 -13.01 1.29 -19.25
CA GLU A 279 -13.12 2.59 -19.90
C GLU A 279 -11.81 3.35 -19.71
N ASN A 280 -11.32 4.00 -20.77
CA ASN A 280 -10.09 4.80 -20.74
C ASN A 280 -10.45 6.26 -21.06
N ASN A 281 -10.27 7.15 -20.09
CA ASN A 281 -10.47 8.59 -20.25
C ASN A 281 -9.23 9.34 -19.78
N ASP A 282 -8.48 9.92 -20.72
CA ASP A 282 -7.43 10.94 -20.49
C ASP A 282 -6.46 10.62 -19.32
N GLY A 283 -5.91 9.40 -19.29
CA GLY A 283 -4.92 8.96 -18.31
C GLY A 283 -5.48 8.40 -17.00
N GLU A 284 -6.80 8.26 -16.87
CA GLU A 284 -7.47 7.54 -15.78
C GLU A 284 -8.21 6.32 -16.33
N LEU A 285 -7.76 5.12 -15.94
CA LEU A 285 -8.38 3.87 -16.33
C LEU A 285 -9.50 3.57 -15.33
N LYS A 286 -10.73 3.35 -15.81
CA LYS A 286 -11.87 2.96 -14.96
C LYS A 286 -12.28 1.54 -15.29
N MET A 287 -12.37 0.70 -14.26
CA MET A 287 -12.85 -0.66 -14.41
C MET A 287 -14.08 -0.89 -13.57
N THR A 288 -15.10 -1.49 -14.18
CA THR A 288 -16.31 -1.93 -13.50
C THR A 288 -16.38 -3.44 -13.58
N ALA A 289 -16.35 -4.12 -12.44
CA ALA A 289 -16.59 -5.55 -12.33
C ALA A 289 -17.99 -5.77 -11.74
N SER A 290 -18.95 -6.24 -12.54
CA SER A 290 -20.33 -6.40 -12.08
C SER A 290 -20.61 -7.86 -11.70
N LEU A 291 -20.97 -8.07 -10.44
CA LEU A 291 -21.43 -9.36 -9.93
C LEU A 291 -22.90 -9.57 -10.30
N VAL A 292 -23.19 -10.63 -11.04
CA VAL A 292 -24.49 -10.92 -11.62
C VAL A 292 -25.07 -12.19 -11.01
N PHE A 293 -26.25 -12.04 -10.41
CA PHE A 293 -27.10 -13.13 -9.95
C PHE A 293 -28.24 -13.29 -10.95
N LYS A 294 -28.35 -14.45 -11.60
CA LYS A 294 -29.51 -14.74 -12.47
C LYS A 294 -30.80 -14.87 -11.65
N LYS A 295 -30.69 -15.52 -10.51
CA LYS A 295 -31.77 -15.76 -9.56
C LYS A 295 -31.18 -15.85 -8.17
N VAL A 296 -31.48 -14.87 -7.32
CA VAL A 296 -30.99 -14.84 -5.93
C VAL A 296 -31.59 -16.01 -5.15
N SER A 297 -30.73 -16.83 -4.55
CA SER A 297 -31.10 -17.96 -3.69
C SER A 297 -30.93 -17.61 -2.20
N GLU A 298 -31.47 -18.44 -1.31
CA GLU A 298 -31.25 -18.28 0.15
C GLU A 298 -29.77 -18.51 0.52
N GLU A 299 -29.07 -19.38 -0.21
CA GLU A 299 -27.65 -19.63 0.01
C GLU A 299 -26.81 -18.36 -0.24
N ASP A 300 -27.19 -17.56 -1.24
CA ASP A 300 -26.50 -16.30 -1.57
C ASP A 300 -26.62 -15.25 -0.45
N LEU A 301 -27.69 -15.29 0.36
CA LEU A 301 -27.85 -14.40 1.52
C LEU A 301 -26.88 -14.72 2.66
N SER A 302 -26.43 -15.98 2.75
CA SER A 302 -25.49 -16.43 3.79
C SER A 302 -24.03 -16.24 3.40
N LYS A 303 -23.76 -15.89 2.14
CA LYS A 303 -22.41 -15.70 1.59
C LYS A 303 -21.99 -14.24 1.67
N ASN A 304 -20.70 -14.02 1.88
CA ASN A 304 -20.06 -12.73 1.72
C ASN A 304 -19.40 -12.64 0.34
N TYR A 305 -19.62 -11.54 -0.35
CA TYR A 305 -18.98 -11.28 -1.65
C TYR A 305 -17.96 -10.17 -1.48
N THR A 306 -16.72 -10.40 -1.92
CA THR A 306 -15.62 -9.45 -1.79
C THR A 306 -15.15 -9.03 -3.18
N CYS A 307 -15.26 -7.74 -3.49
CA CYS A 307 -14.56 -7.16 -4.62
C CYS A 307 -13.14 -6.83 -4.20
N LYS A 308 -12.16 -7.29 -4.97
CA LYS A 308 -10.75 -7.04 -4.70
C LYS A 308 -10.10 -6.35 -5.90
N LEU A 309 -9.36 -5.28 -5.61
CA LEU A 309 -8.48 -4.59 -6.53
C LEU A 309 -7.04 -5.00 -6.23
N GLN A 310 -6.43 -5.68 -7.19
CA GLN A 310 -5.02 -6.08 -7.13
C GLN A 310 -4.23 -5.11 -8.02
N SER A 311 -3.38 -4.29 -7.42
CA SER A 311 -2.46 -3.43 -8.16
C SER A 311 -1.05 -4.01 -8.15
N VAL A 312 -0.27 -3.65 -9.18
CA VAL A 312 1.19 -3.91 -9.23
C VAL A 312 1.95 -3.02 -8.24
N SER A 313 1.39 -1.84 -7.93
CA SER A 313 1.82 -1.05 -6.78
C SER A 313 1.33 -1.74 -5.50
N GLU A 314 2.10 -1.69 -4.39
CA GLU A 314 1.84 -2.45 -3.15
C GLU A 314 0.49 -2.13 -2.44
N HIS A 315 -0.38 -1.31 -3.04
CA HIS A 315 -1.64 -0.82 -2.49
C HIS A 315 -2.85 -1.57 -3.04
N SER A 316 -3.00 -2.86 -2.70
CA SER A 316 -4.25 -3.60 -2.98
C SER A 316 -5.37 -3.17 -2.02
N SER A 317 -6.59 -2.99 -2.53
CA SER A 317 -7.78 -2.69 -1.72
C SER A 317 -8.88 -3.73 -1.92
N PHE A 318 -9.75 -3.90 -0.94
CA PHE A 318 -10.88 -4.82 -1.02
C PHE A 318 -12.10 -4.28 -0.29
N VAL A 319 -13.28 -4.64 -0.80
CA VAL A 319 -14.58 -4.25 -0.28
C VAL A 319 -15.44 -5.51 -0.17
N THR A 320 -15.95 -5.78 1.02
CA THR A 320 -16.89 -6.89 1.25
C THR A 320 -18.30 -6.35 1.32
N ILE A 321 -19.25 -7.05 0.69
CA ILE A 321 -20.67 -6.73 0.70
C ILE A 321 -21.48 -7.93 1.20
N ASN A 322 -22.68 -7.63 1.70
CA ASN A 322 -23.63 -8.64 2.14
C ASN A 322 -24.99 -8.43 1.47
N LEU A 323 -25.76 -9.52 1.34
CA LEU A 323 -27.11 -9.48 0.82
C LEU A 323 -28.11 -9.67 1.96
N ALA A 324 -29.19 -8.90 1.96
CA ALA A 324 -30.28 -9.05 2.92
C ALA A 324 -31.61 -9.16 2.18
N GLN A 325 -32.50 -10.03 2.67
CA GLN A 325 -33.83 -10.13 2.09
C GLN A 325 -34.62 -8.84 2.34
N LYS A 326 -35.28 -8.33 1.29
CA LYS A 326 -36.23 -7.24 1.42
C LYS A 326 -37.47 -7.74 2.17
N SER A 327 -37.75 -7.14 3.33
CA SER A 327 -38.90 -7.56 4.15
C SER A 327 -40.21 -7.29 3.42
N SER A 328 -40.92 -8.35 3.03
CA SER A 328 -42.26 -8.27 2.41
C SER A 328 -43.39 -8.13 3.46
N PHE A 329 -43.06 -8.08 4.76
CA PHE A 329 -44.06 -8.07 5.85
C PHE A 329 -44.99 -6.84 5.85
N SER A 330 -44.62 -5.76 5.15
CA SER A 330 -45.40 -4.52 5.13
C SER A 330 -46.76 -4.67 4.42
N SER A 331 -46.83 -5.40 3.31
CA SER A 331 -48.08 -5.53 2.54
C SER A 331 -49.12 -6.42 3.24
N LEU A 332 -48.67 -7.51 3.88
CA LEU A 332 -49.55 -8.43 4.61
C LEU A 332 -50.12 -7.80 5.88
N SER A 333 -49.28 -7.04 6.61
CA SER A 333 -49.72 -6.32 7.82
C SER A 333 -50.69 -5.18 7.49
N LEU A 334 -50.47 -4.45 6.38
CA LEU A 334 -51.40 -3.42 5.91
C LEU A 334 -52.75 -4.02 5.51
N ALA A 335 -52.75 -5.15 4.81
CA ALA A 335 -53.98 -5.85 4.43
C ALA A 335 -54.78 -6.31 5.66
N LEU A 336 -54.12 -6.89 6.67
CA LEU A 336 -54.78 -7.26 7.93
C LEU A 336 -55.34 -6.04 8.68
N GLY A 337 -54.59 -4.93 8.70
CA GLY A 337 -55.03 -3.68 9.33
C GLY A 337 -56.28 -3.10 8.66
N ILE A 338 -56.34 -3.10 7.34
CA ILE A 338 -57.52 -2.63 6.58
C ILE A 338 -58.75 -3.50 6.88
N VAL A 339 -58.59 -4.83 6.90
CA VAL A 339 -59.70 -5.76 7.22
C VAL A 339 -60.23 -5.49 8.63
N LEU A 340 -59.35 -5.29 9.61
CA LEU A 340 -59.76 -4.99 10.99
C LEU A 340 -60.56 -3.68 11.08
N VAL A 341 -60.11 -2.62 10.40
CA VAL A 341 -60.82 -1.33 10.37
C VAL A 341 -62.20 -1.48 9.73
N VAL A 342 -62.33 -2.23 8.63
CA VAL A 342 -63.63 -2.49 8.00
C VAL A 342 -64.58 -3.23 8.94
N VAL A 343 -64.09 -4.24 9.67
CA VAL A 343 -64.91 -4.96 10.66
C VAL A 343 -65.39 -4.03 11.77
N VAL A 344 -64.52 -3.16 12.28
CA VAL A 344 -64.90 -2.16 13.31
C VAL A 344 -65.97 -1.21 12.79
N ILE A 345 -65.87 -0.74 11.55
CA ILE A 345 -66.89 0.13 10.93
C ILE A 345 -68.22 -0.61 10.80
N VAL A 346 -68.23 -1.87 10.37
CA VAL A 346 -69.46 -2.67 10.25
C VAL A 346 -70.12 -2.86 11.61
N VAL A 347 -69.33 -3.21 12.64
CA VAL A 347 -69.85 -3.35 14.02
C VAL A 347 -70.41 -2.02 14.53
N ALA A 348 -69.71 -0.91 14.31
CA ALA A 348 -70.20 0.42 14.70
C ALA A 348 -71.51 0.78 13.98
N VAL A 349 -71.66 0.45 12.69
CA VAL A 349 -72.90 0.65 11.94
C VAL A 349 -74.03 -0.23 12.47
N VAL A 350 -73.77 -1.50 12.79
CA VAL A 350 -74.78 -2.40 13.37
C VAL A 350 -75.23 -1.91 14.74
N LEU A 351 -74.29 -1.52 15.61
CA LEU A 351 -74.58 -0.90 16.90
C LEU A 351 -75.37 0.39 16.73
N TYR A 352 -74.98 1.26 15.80
CA TYR A 352 -75.72 2.48 15.47
C TYR A 352 -77.15 2.15 15.01
N MET A 353 -77.37 1.16 14.16
CA MET A 353 -78.71 0.79 13.69
C MET A 353 -79.59 0.19 14.80
N LYS A 354 -79.00 -0.56 15.74
CA LYS A 354 -79.70 -1.09 16.92
C LYS A 354 -80.02 0.00 17.93
N LEU A 355 -79.06 0.87 18.20
CA LEU A 355 -79.18 2.00 19.12
C LEU A 355 -79.90 3.20 18.48
N LYS A 356 -80.20 3.19 17.18
CA LYS A 356 -80.89 4.29 16.49
C LYS A 356 -82.24 4.61 17.13
N MET A 357 -82.95 3.59 17.61
CA MET A 357 -84.22 3.77 18.31
C MET A 357 -83.99 4.36 19.71
N ASP A 358 -82.97 3.93 20.45
CA ASP A 358 -82.65 4.44 21.78
C ASP A 358 -82.02 5.84 21.77
N ILE A 359 -81.13 6.13 20.82
CA ILE A 359 -80.52 7.45 20.61
C ILE A 359 -81.57 8.45 20.11
N ALA A 360 -82.49 8.05 19.23
CA ALA A 360 -83.59 8.91 18.80
C ALA A 360 -84.56 9.22 19.96
N VAL A 361 -84.84 8.26 20.84
CA VAL A 361 -85.66 8.47 22.04
C VAL A 361 -84.92 9.33 23.08
N PHE A 362 -83.61 9.11 23.26
CA PHE A 362 -82.78 9.87 24.17
C PHE A 362 -82.62 11.33 23.73
N LEU A 363 -82.29 11.60 22.47
CA LEU A 363 -82.23 12.96 21.89
C LEU A 363 -83.58 13.68 22.00
N ARG A 364 -84.71 12.97 21.86
CA ARG A 364 -86.05 13.56 22.04
C ARG A 364 -86.30 13.96 23.50
N ARG A 365 -85.74 13.23 24.47
CA ARG A 365 -85.78 13.60 25.90
C ARG A 365 -84.86 14.78 26.24
N THR A 366 -83.66 14.87 25.67
CA THR A 366 -82.71 15.96 25.96
C THR A 366 -83.04 17.27 25.24
N LEU A 367 -83.62 17.23 24.02
CA LEU A 367 -84.04 18.45 23.31
C LEU A 367 -85.37 19.04 23.79
N CYS A 368 -86.16 18.33 24.61
CA CYS A 368 -87.40 18.87 25.22
C CYS A 368 -87.14 19.88 26.35
N CYS A 369 -85.87 20.17 26.70
CA CYS A 369 -85.51 21.13 27.74
C CYS A 369 -84.64 22.30 27.25
N TYR A 370 -84.52 22.53 25.95
CA TYR A 370 -83.96 23.77 25.42
C TYR A 370 -85.09 24.69 24.95
N PRO A 371 -85.34 25.85 25.61
CA PRO A 371 -86.26 26.84 25.08
C PRO A 371 -85.63 27.46 23.84
N SER A 372 -86.14 27.10 22.67
CA SER A 372 -85.81 27.78 21.42
C SER A 372 -86.41 29.19 21.46
N THR A 373 -85.52 30.18 21.45
CA THR A 373 -85.81 31.58 21.15
C THR A 373 -86.53 31.71 19.80
N SER A 374 -87.69 32.36 19.87
CA SER A 374 -88.30 33.24 18.87
C SER A 374 -88.43 32.72 17.43
N ASP A 375 -89.61 32.17 17.17
CA ASP A 375 -90.60 32.65 16.20
C ASP A 375 -90.11 33.05 14.79
N GLY A 376 -90.48 32.20 13.82
CA GLY A 376 -90.28 32.40 12.40
C GLY A 376 -91.08 31.35 11.61
N LYS A 377 -92.41 31.42 11.72
CA LYS A 377 -93.44 30.72 10.94
C LYS A 377 -92.97 29.85 9.75
N SER A 378 -93.36 28.57 9.74
CA SER A 378 -94.00 27.95 8.58
C SER A 378 -94.80 26.71 8.98
N TYR A 379 -96.01 26.62 8.46
CA TYR A 379 -96.98 25.53 8.60
C TYR A 379 -96.41 24.17 8.22
N ASP A 380 -96.86 23.09 8.87
CA ASP A 380 -97.15 21.85 8.15
C ASP A 380 -98.18 20.96 8.88
N ALA A 381 -98.92 20.24 8.06
CA ALA A 381 -100.28 19.76 8.27
C ALA A 381 -100.43 18.46 9.09
N PHE A 382 -101.67 18.23 9.51
CA PHE A 382 -102.18 17.03 10.18
C PHE A 382 -102.01 15.73 9.38
N LEU A 383 -101.71 14.64 10.08
CA LEU A 383 -102.04 13.27 9.68
C LEU A 383 -102.42 12.47 10.93
N VAL A 384 -103.69 12.55 11.33
CA VAL A 384 -104.30 11.62 12.29
C VAL A 384 -104.96 10.52 11.47
N CYS A 385 -104.25 9.41 11.28
CA CYS A 385 -104.85 8.19 10.75
C CYS A 385 -105.58 7.46 11.89
N TYR A 386 -106.91 7.54 11.89
CA TYR A 386 -107.73 6.56 12.59
C TYR A 386 -107.61 5.20 11.89
N LYS A 387 -107.32 4.17 12.66
CA LYS A 387 -107.68 2.79 12.30
C LYS A 387 -108.26 2.12 13.54
N SER A 388 -109.59 2.11 13.59
CA SER A 388 -110.39 1.35 14.56
C SER A 388 -110.77 -0.02 13.98
N ASN A 389 -110.79 -1.00 14.87
CA ASN A 389 -111.23 -2.41 14.81
C ASN A 389 -110.09 -3.24 15.38
N THR A 390 -110.21 -4.04 16.42
CA THR A 390 -111.28 -4.68 17.21
C THR A 390 -110.47 -5.24 18.39
N ASP A 391 -110.87 -5.29 19.66
CA ASP A 391 -111.97 -6.03 20.23
C ASP A 391 -111.81 -5.89 21.76
N VAL A 392 -112.95 -5.83 22.44
CA VAL A 392 -113.26 -6.26 23.82
C VAL A 392 -112.09 -6.48 24.82
N GLY A 393 -112.17 -5.79 25.97
CA GLY A 393 -111.66 -6.37 27.22
C GLY A 393 -111.20 -5.37 28.29
N LEU A 394 -112.15 -4.92 29.12
CA LEU A 394 -112.04 -4.74 30.59
C LEU A 394 -110.66 -4.40 31.20
N HIS A 395 -110.49 -3.21 31.78
CA HIS A 395 -110.60 -2.98 33.23
C HIS A 395 -110.01 -1.61 33.60
N GLU A 396 -110.69 -0.91 34.50
CA GLU A 396 -110.25 0.35 35.10
C GLU A 396 -109.20 0.13 36.21
N ASP A 397 -108.44 1.22 36.40
CA ASP A 397 -108.06 1.84 37.67
C ASP A 397 -106.71 1.55 38.36
N ASP A 398 -106.28 2.66 38.96
CA ASP A 398 -105.24 2.93 39.97
C ASP A 398 -103.75 2.93 39.54
N ARG A 399 -103.03 4.06 39.47
CA ARG A 399 -102.86 5.23 40.37
C ARG A 399 -102.10 4.90 41.65
N LYS A 400 -100.79 5.17 41.65
CA LYS A 400 -100.01 5.98 42.64
C LYS A 400 -98.52 5.64 42.52
N GLU A 401 -97.65 6.64 42.31
CA GLU A 401 -96.92 7.40 43.35
C GLU A 401 -96.01 6.48 44.17
N LYS A 402 -94.75 6.78 44.47
CA LYS A 402 -93.91 7.97 44.34
C LYS A 402 -92.52 7.52 44.82
N ARG A 403 -91.48 8.09 44.22
CA ARG A 403 -90.15 8.43 44.81
C ARG A 403 -89.56 7.46 45.86
N GLU A 404 -88.33 7.03 45.58
CA GLU A 404 -87.20 7.45 46.40
C GLU A 404 -85.90 7.39 45.58
N CYS A 405 -85.28 8.56 45.42
CA CYS A 405 -83.88 8.68 45.03
C CYS A 405 -83.06 8.68 46.31
N PHE A 406 -82.02 7.85 46.43
CA PHE A 406 -80.75 8.25 47.06
C PHE A 406 -79.63 7.23 46.85
N GLY A 407 -78.42 7.74 46.60
CA GLY A 407 -77.12 7.04 46.78
C GLY A 407 -76.58 6.40 45.50
N ARG A 408 -75.82 7.11 44.64
CA ARG A 408 -74.38 7.41 44.76
C ARG A 408 -73.54 6.12 44.79
N GLU A 409 -73.09 5.70 43.61
CA GLU A 409 -71.69 5.84 43.12
C GLU A 409 -70.68 5.11 43.99
N ASP A 410 -70.11 4.05 43.42
CA ASP A 410 -68.66 3.96 43.28
C ASP A 410 -68.28 2.97 42.16
N LEU A 411 -67.14 3.26 41.55
CA LEU A 411 -66.25 2.39 40.77
C LEU A 411 -66.35 2.37 39.23
N THR A 412 -65.44 3.18 38.69
CA THR A 412 -64.37 2.83 37.72
C THR A 412 -64.55 3.06 36.21
N CYS A 413 -63.54 3.79 35.73
CA CYS A 413 -63.02 3.99 34.37
C CYS A 413 -63.68 5.05 33.49
#